data_AF-A0A7J8ZIL6-F1
#
_entry.id   AF-A0A7J8ZIL6-F1
#
_cell.length_a   1.000
_cell.length_b   1.000
_cell.length_c   1.000
_cell.angle_alpha   90.00
_cell.angle_beta   90.00
_cell.angle_gamma   90.00
#
_symmetry.space_group_name_H-M   'P 1'
#
loop_
_entity.id
_entity.type
_entity.pdbx_description
1 polymer ?
#
loop_
_entity_poly.entity_id
_entity_poly.type
_entity_poly.pdbx_seq_one_letter_code
_entity_poly.pdbx_strand_id
1 'polypeptide(L)'
;MLNLWTFIFLCFLHLSSFNVVLGGVGDSLVSENPFTPKASVIRYWNKEIRREITKTHFLLSKVSPLTAVDSASFSKLAAQNDLASHLPSFCSSAKLFCFPDLSPSLEKHPKDERFAVYSNMNFSNYGTDRLAGVDSFKKYSEDSNIVVDSFHRYSRDSTGHKEQFASYASEGNVVDQNFHSYAASATGGSGNFNNYNREVNNPNLRFSSYGDDSNGHGQTFTQYTENANAGNGQSFSSYGKNGDGVPNDFSSYGKGANVIGSGFSGYGEAANGANDSFTSYGFDSNAPQNTFKSYGDGGNAAVNTFSSYRDQSNVGDDSFQSYAKNSNGEKVDFSNYGQSFNEGTDKFTGYGQGAVGQSIGFKIYGRNSTFKDYAKKEGIVFGRYNNGSSSETAQVKGGSSAVNKWVEPGKFFREKLLKQGTVMPMPDIKDKMPVRSFLPRTIVSKLPFSSSKIGELKRIFHAGDNSTLETVMLDALKECERAPSPGETKRCVGSAEDMID
;
A
#
# COMPACT_ATOMS: atom_id res chain seq x y z
N MET A 1 2.66 -78.17 -31.01
CA MET A 1 2.61 -76.73 -31.31
C MET A 1 1.77 -76.05 -30.24
N LEU A 2 2.41 -75.40 -29.26
CA LEU A 2 1.74 -74.40 -28.43
C LEU A 2 1.88 -73.06 -29.17
N ASN A 3 0.77 -72.33 -29.28
CA ASN A 3 0.67 -71.10 -30.05
C ASN A 3 1.46 -69.97 -29.36
N LEU A 4 2.16 -69.11 -30.12
CA LEU A 4 2.95 -67.99 -29.60
C LEU A 4 2.12 -67.07 -28.67
N TRP A 5 0.80 -67.02 -28.90
CA TRP A 5 -0.16 -66.30 -28.07
C TRP A 5 -0.35 -66.87 -26.65
N THR A 6 -0.28 -68.20 -26.46
CA THR A 6 -0.40 -68.78 -25.12
C THR A 6 0.83 -68.53 -24.26
N PHE A 7 2.02 -68.39 -24.87
CA PHE A 7 3.26 -68.06 -24.16
C PHE A 7 3.29 -66.59 -23.68
N ILE A 8 2.75 -65.67 -24.48
CA ILE A 8 2.62 -64.26 -24.12
C ILE A 8 1.58 -64.07 -23.01
N PHE A 9 0.46 -64.82 -23.04
CA PHE A 9 -0.58 -64.74 -22.01
C PHE A 9 -0.10 -65.30 -20.65
N LEU A 10 0.72 -66.35 -20.65
CA LEU A 10 1.34 -66.91 -19.44
C LEU A 10 2.40 -65.97 -18.83
N CYS A 11 3.15 -65.21 -19.65
CA CYS A 11 4.09 -64.20 -19.14
C CYS A 11 3.37 -63.00 -18.51
N PHE A 12 2.21 -62.60 -19.04
CA PHE A 12 1.41 -61.51 -18.46
C PHE A 12 0.76 -61.87 -17.12
N LEU A 13 0.45 -63.15 -16.88
CA LEU A 13 -0.10 -63.63 -15.59
C LEU A 13 0.95 -63.75 -14.48
N HIS A 14 2.25 -63.86 -14.82
CA HIS A 14 3.33 -63.88 -13.82
C HIS A 14 3.86 -62.48 -13.45
N LEU A 15 3.62 -61.45 -14.28
CA LEU A 15 4.00 -60.06 -13.96
C LEU A 15 2.96 -59.34 -13.07
N SER A 16 1.75 -59.88 -12.92
CA SER A 16 0.68 -59.31 -12.08
C SER A 16 0.74 -59.73 -10.61
N SER A 17 1.77 -60.47 -10.18
CA SER A 17 1.91 -60.97 -8.80
C SER A 17 3.17 -60.47 -8.06
N PHE A 18 3.67 -59.29 -8.41
CA PHE A 18 4.53 -58.53 -7.49
C PHE A 18 3.67 -57.73 -6.50
N ASN A 19 3.22 -58.41 -5.44
CA ASN A 19 2.80 -57.72 -4.23
C ASN A 19 4.04 -57.08 -3.60
N VAL A 20 4.14 -55.75 -3.69
CA VAL A 20 5.06 -54.97 -2.84
C VAL A 20 4.55 -55.09 -1.42
N VAL A 21 5.27 -55.83 -0.58
CA VAL A 21 4.98 -55.92 0.85
C VAL A 21 5.26 -54.55 1.48
N LEU A 22 4.19 -53.80 1.77
CA LEU A 22 4.23 -52.72 2.74
C LEU A 22 4.41 -53.35 4.13
N GLY A 23 5.61 -53.26 4.69
CA GLY A 23 5.83 -53.49 6.12
C GLY A 23 5.19 -52.35 6.91
N GLY A 24 3.93 -52.53 7.31
CA GLY A 24 3.22 -51.59 8.19
C GLY A 24 3.52 -51.87 9.66
N VAL A 25 3.89 -50.81 10.39
CA VAL A 25 3.53 -50.62 11.80
C VAL A 25 3.23 -49.13 12.00
N GLY A 26 2.01 -48.80 12.39
CA GLY A 26 1.68 -47.53 13.06
C GLY A 26 0.68 -46.62 12.37
N ASP A 27 -0.57 -46.72 12.84
CA ASP A 27 -1.68 -45.77 12.83
C ASP A 27 -2.29 -45.25 11.51
N SER A 28 -3.61 -45.47 11.45
CA SER A 28 -4.60 -44.96 10.51
C SER A 28 -4.49 -43.46 10.28
N LEU A 29 -3.85 -43.07 9.17
CA LEU A 29 -3.94 -41.76 8.55
C LEU A 29 -4.13 -42.02 7.05
N VAL A 30 -5.04 -41.29 6.41
CA VAL A 30 -5.14 -41.24 4.94
C VAL A 30 -3.73 -41.15 4.38
N SER A 31 -3.28 -42.18 3.65
CA SER A 31 -1.95 -42.20 3.03
C SER A 31 -1.83 -40.98 2.13
N GLU A 32 -1.15 -39.92 2.59
CA GLU A 32 -0.83 -38.76 1.75
C GLU A 32 -0.20 -39.28 0.45
N ASN A 33 -0.70 -38.83 -0.69
CA ASN A 33 -0.23 -39.34 -1.99
C ASN A 33 1.29 -39.10 -2.11
N PRO A 34 2.10 -40.16 -2.36
CA PRO A 34 3.56 -40.06 -2.36
C PRO A 34 4.10 -39.19 -3.51
N PHE A 35 3.29 -38.89 -4.51
CA PHE A 35 3.66 -38.06 -5.67
C PHE A 35 3.31 -36.57 -5.49
N THR A 36 2.84 -36.15 -4.31
CA THR A 36 2.66 -34.73 -4.02
C THR A 36 4.00 -33.99 -3.89
N PRO A 37 4.06 -32.69 -4.22
CA PRO A 37 5.21 -31.83 -3.93
C PRO A 37 5.70 -31.93 -2.48
N LYS A 38 4.79 -31.88 -1.50
CA LYS A 38 5.13 -32.01 -0.07
C LYS A 38 5.82 -33.34 0.23
N ALA A 39 5.30 -34.47 -0.26
CA ALA A 39 5.94 -35.78 -0.09
C ALA A 39 7.31 -35.82 -0.79
N SER A 40 7.46 -35.16 -1.94
CA SER A 40 8.74 -35.03 -2.64
C SER A 40 9.79 -34.29 -1.80
N VAL A 41 9.43 -33.15 -1.20
CA VAL A 41 10.33 -32.38 -0.32
C VAL A 41 10.74 -33.19 0.91
N ILE A 42 9.82 -33.90 1.54
CA ILE A 42 10.14 -34.76 2.71
C ILE A 42 11.17 -35.83 2.35
N ARG A 43 10.98 -36.51 1.21
CA ARG A 43 11.97 -37.50 0.73
C ARG A 43 13.32 -36.85 0.42
N TYR A 44 13.30 -35.68 -0.23
CA TYR A 44 14.51 -34.96 -0.60
C TYR A 44 15.30 -34.54 0.64
N TRP A 45 14.62 -33.96 1.64
CA TRP A 45 15.22 -33.62 2.93
C TRP A 45 15.87 -34.84 3.59
N ASN A 46 15.13 -35.95 3.71
CA ASN A 46 15.64 -37.14 4.38
C ASN A 46 16.88 -37.73 3.67
N LYS A 47 16.94 -37.58 2.34
CA LYS A 47 18.08 -38.00 1.52
C LYS A 47 19.29 -37.07 1.69
N GLU A 48 19.11 -35.76 1.55
CA GLU A 48 20.22 -34.80 1.53
C GLU A 48 20.72 -34.46 2.94
N ILE A 49 19.81 -34.25 3.90
CA ILE A 49 20.15 -33.91 5.30
C ILE A 49 20.49 -35.16 6.12
N ARG A 50 20.17 -36.36 5.62
CA ARG A 50 20.37 -37.66 6.29
C ARG A 50 19.73 -37.72 7.69
N ARG A 51 18.63 -36.98 7.88
CA ARG A 51 17.83 -36.95 9.11
C ARG A 51 16.37 -36.77 8.77
N GLU A 52 15.50 -37.49 9.48
CA GLU A 52 14.06 -37.35 9.29
C GLU A 52 13.57 -35.95 9.69
N ILE A 53 12.83 -35.31 8.78
CA ILE A 53 12.11 -34.07 9.08
C ILE A 53 10.91 -34.37 9.98
N THR A 54 10.80 -33.65 11.10
CA THR A 54 9.65 -33.78 11.99
C THR A 54 8.38 -33.29 11.31
N LYS A 55 7.24 -33.96 11.49
CA LYS A 55 5.95 -33.54 10.89
C LYS A 55 5.54 -32.10 11.25
N THR A 56 5.98 -31.61 12.41
CA THR A 56 5.74 -30.25 12.92
C THR A 56 6.76 -29.23 12.45
N HIS A 57 7.69 -29.59 11.57
CA HIS A 57 8.73 -28.69 11.11
C HIS A 57 8.14 -27.52 10.31
N PHE A 58 8.55 -26.29 10.64
CA PHE A 58 7.98 -25.07 10.05
C PHE A 58 8.09 -25.05 8.52
N LEU A 59 9.17 -25.59 7.95
CA LEU A 59 9.35 -25.64 6.48
C LEU A 59 8.20 -26.41 5.80
N LEU A 60 7.70 -27.49 6.43
CA LEU A 60 6.61 -28.29 5.88
C LEU A 60 5.26 -27.57 5.92
N SER A 61 5.10 -26.53 6.73
CA SER A 61 3.90 -25.68 6.66
C SER A 61 3.96 -24.65 5.54
N LYS A 62 5.14 -24.48 4.92
CA LYS A 62 5.38 -23.53 3.81
C LYS A 62 5.56 -24.22 2.45
N VAL A 63 5.70 -25.55 2.36
CA VAL A 63 5.79 -26.25 1.08
C VAL A 63 4.46 -26.26 0.31
N SER A 64 4.53 -26.46 -1.00
CA SER A 64 3.36 -26.46 -1.87
C SER A 64 2.27 -27.45 -1.41
N PRO A 65 1.01 -27.01 -1.28
CA PRO A 65 -0.12 -27.88 -0.96
C PRO A 65 -0.73 -28.54 -2.21
N LEU A 66 -0.16 -28.33 -3.40
CA LEU A 66 -0.68 -28.87 -4.65
C LEU A 66 -0.83 -30.39 -4.60
N THR A 67 -1.87 -30.91 -5.26
CA THR A 67 -1.97 -32.35 -5.52
C THR A 67 -0.94 -32.77 -6.58
N ALA A 68 -0.72 -34.08 -6.72
CA ALA A 68 0.14 -34.60 -7.79
C ALA A 68 -0.39 -34.22 -9.19
N VAL A 69 -1.71 -34.23 -9.37
CA VAL A 69 -2.38 -33.87 -10.63
C VAL A 69 -2.24 -32.40 -10.92
N ASP A 70 -2.50 -31.54 -9.94
CA ASP A 70 -2.37 -30.09 -10.10
C ASP A 70 -0.91 -29.71 -10.38
N SER A 71 0.04 -30.29 -9.65
CA SER A 71 1.46 -30.03 -9.88
C SER A 71 1.90 -30.40 -11.30
N ALA A 72 1.43 -31.53 -11.84
CA ALA A 72 1.73 -31.93 -13.21
C ALA A 72 1.07 -30.99 -14.23
N SER A 73 -0.20 -30.64 -13.99
CA SER A 73 -1.00 -29.78 -14.88
C SER A 73 -0.43 -28.36 -14.96
N PHE A 74 -0.16 -27.72 -13.81
CA PHE A 74 0.45 -26.39 -13.77
C PHE A 74 1.90 -26.38 -14.26
N SER A 75 2.67 -27.45 -14.06
CA SER A 75 4.00 -27.58 -14.67
C SER A 75 3.93 -27.62 -16.19
N LYS A 76 2.91 -28.26 -16.76
CA LYS A 76 2.68 -28.27 -18.22
C LYS A 76 2.28 -26.89 -18.72
N LEU A 77 1.34 -26.22 -18.06
CA LEU A 77 0.92 -24.85 -18.40
C LEU A 77 2.09 -23.86 -18.32
N ALA A 78 2.92 -23.95 -17.28
CA ALA A 78 4.13 -23.14 -17.15
C ALA A 78 5.11 -23.38 -18.31
N ALA A 79 5.30 -24.65 -18.75
CA ALA A 79 6.16 -24.97 -19.90
C ALA A 79 5.65 -24.37 -21.22
N GLN A 80 4.33 -24.16 -21.31
CA GLN A 80 3.65 -23.64 -22.50
C GLN A 80 3.44 -22.12 -22.43
N ASN A 81 3.93 -21.45 -21.38
CA ASN A 81 3.67 -20.03 -21.08
C ASN A 81 2.17 -19.69 -20.98
N ASP A 82 1.34 -20.65 -20.56
CA ASP A 82 -0.12 -20.53 -20.49
C ASP A 82 -0.63 -20.54 -19.04
N LEU A 83 0.23 -20.25 -18.07
CA LEU A 83 -0.14 -20.23 -16.66
C LEU A 83 -1.08 -19.06 -16.32
N ALA A 84 -0.92 -17.92 -17.01
CA ALA A 84 -1.71 -16.71 -16.80
C ALA A 84 -3.22 -16.95 -16.99
N SER A 85 -3.60 -17.72 -18.01
CA SER A 85 -5.00 -18.05 -18.31
C SER A 85 -5.68 -18.90 -17.24
N HIS A 86 -4.91 -19.49 -16.33
CA HIS A 86 -5.38 -20.35 -15.23
C HIS A 86 -4.96 -19.79 -13.86
N LEU A 87 -4.57 -18.52 -13.78
CA LEU A 87 -3.98 -17.92 -12.59
C LEU A 87 -4.86 -18.06 -11.33
N PRO A 88 -6.20 -17.81 -11.35
CA PRO A 88 -7.01 -17.97 -10.14
C PRO A 88 -6.99 -19.39 -9.56
N SER A 89 -7.08 -20.40 -10.43
CA SER A 89 -7.01 -21.82 -10.03
C SER A 89 -5.62 -22.19 -9.53
N PHE A 90 -4.58 -21.68 -10.19
CA PHE A 90 -3.19 -21.89 -9.80
C PHE A 90 -2.90 -21.30 -8.41
N CYS A 91 -3.26 -20.04 -8.18
CA CYS A 91 -3.04 -19.35 -6.92
C CYS A 91 -3.79 -19.99 -5.76
N SER A 92 -5.06 -20.35 -5.97
CA SER A 92 -5.88 -21.04 -4.97
C SER A 92 -5.30 -22.41 -4.60
N SER A 93 -5.00 -23.24 -5.62
CA SER A 93 -4.49 -24.60 -5.42
C SER A 93 -3.09 -24.63 -4.80
N ALA A 94 -2.22 -23.69 -5.18
CA ALA A 94 -0.86 -23.58 -4.64
C ALA A 94 -0.78 -22.74 -3.36
N LYS A 95 -1.88 -22.11 -2.92
CA LYS A 95 -1.91 -21.11 -1.83
C LYS A 95 -0.81 -20.07 -2.00
N LEU A 96 -0.81 -19.42 -3.15
CA LEU A 96 0.04 -18.28 -3.46
C LEU A 96 -0.65 -16.98 -3.05
N PHE A 97 0.18 -15.97 -2.77
CA PHE A 97 -0.29 -14.60 -2.67
C PHE A 97 -0.53 -14.04 -4.08
N CYS A 98 -1.80 -13.92 -4.45
CA CYS A 98 -2.23 -13.36 -5.73
C CYS A 98 -3.37 -12.37 -5.50
N PHE A 99 -3.49 -11.41 -6.41
CA PHE A 99 -4.61 -10.48 -6.42
C PHE A 99 -5.79 -11.09 -7.16
N PRO A 100 -7.04 -10.78 -6.75
CA PRO A 100 -8.20 -11.18 -7.51
C PRO A 100 -8.19 -10.51 -8.89
N ASP A 101 -8.55 -11.26 -9.92
CA ASP A 101 -8.79 -10.70 -11.25
C ASP A 101 -10.12 -9.92 -11.22
N LEU A 102 -10.03 -8.61 -11.00
CA LEU A 102 -11.20 -7.76 -11.04
C LEU A 102 -11.49 -7.37 -12.48
N SER A 103 -12.60 -7.86 -13.00
CA SER A 103 -13.14 -7.33 -14.25
C SER A 103 -13.63 -5.88 -14.01
N PRO A 104 -13.45 -4.96 -14.97
CA PRO A 104 -14.10 -3.66 -14.91
C PRO A 104 -15.62 -3.85 -14.80
N SER A 105 -16.23 -3.27 -13.76
CA SER A 105 -17.69 -3.24 -13.69
C SER A 105 -18.20 -2.20 -14.67
N LEU A 106 -19.12 -2.60 -15.54
CA LEU A 106 -19.88 -1.69 -16.41
C LEU A 106 -21.11 -1.11 -15.70
N GLU A 107 -21.26 -1.37 -14.40
CA GLU A 107 -22.40 -0.92 -13.60
C GLU A 107 -22.42 0.61 -13.51
N LYS A 108 -23.62 1.16 -13.72
CA LYS A 108 -23.91 2.59 -13.65
C LYS A 108 -25.11 2.79 -12.73
N HIS A 109 -24.97 3.66 -11.75
CA HIS A 109 -26.06 4.01 -10.84
C HIS A 109 -26.50 5.46 -11.09
N PRO A 110 -27.63 5.67 -11.79
CA PRO A 110 -28.15 7.01 -12.07
C PRO A 110 -29.05 7.57 -10.95
N LYS A 111 -29.34 6.77 -9.91
CA LYS A 111 -30.21 7.14 -8.79
C LYS A 111 -29.42 7.19 -7.50
N ASP A 112 -29.87 8.03 -6.58
CA ASP A 112 -29.27 8.08 -5.25
C ASP A 112 -29.52 6.77 -4.50
N GLU A 113 -28.49 6.23 -3.87
CA GLU A 113 -28.56 5.01 -3.07
C GLU A 113 -27.82 5.17 -1.74
N ARG A 114 -28.37 4.57 -0.68
CA ARG A 114 -27.75 4.55 0.64
C ARG A 114 -27.13 3.19 0.88
N PHE A 115 -25.81 3.11 0.75
CA PHE A 115 -25.12 1.84 0.90
C PHE A 115 -24.61 1.63 2.31
N ALA A 116 -24.89 0.44 2.83
CA ALA A 116 -24.38 0.01 4.12
C ALA A 116 -22.99 -0.61 3.98
N VAL A 117 -22.81 -1.55 3.04
CA VAL A 117 -21.56 -2.33 2.87
C VAL A 117 -21.36 -2.71 1.40
N TYR A 118 -20.16 -2.46 0.87
CA TYR A 118 -19.63 -3.05 -0.37
C TYR A 118 -18.30 -3.74 -0.10
N SER A 119 -17.89 -4.68 -0.96
CA SER A 119 -16.57 -5.32 -0.90
C SER A 119 -16.12 -5.76 -2.29
N ASN A 120 -14.90 -5.36 -2.68
CA ASN A 120 -14.24 -5.79 -3.93
C ASN A 120 -15.07 -5.50 -5.19
N MET A 121 -15.74 -4.34 -5.22
CA MET A 121 -16.54 -3.89 -6.35
C MET A 121 -15.80 -2.75 -7.06
N ASN A 122 -15.81 -2.78 -8.39
CA ASN A 122 -15.35 -1.65 -9.20
C ASN A 122 -16.57 -0.82 -9.61
N PHE A 123 -16.45 0.50 -9.65
CA PHE A 123 -17.48 1.36 -10.26
C PHE A 123 -16.89 2.19 -11.38
N SER A 124 -17.46 2.07 -12.58
CA SER A 124 -17.07 2.95 -13.69
C SER A 124 -17.66 4.34 -13.54
N ASN A 125 -18.90 4.44 -13.04
CA ASN A 125 -19.59 5.70 -12.87
C ASN A 125 -20.70 5.59 -11.82
N TYR A 126 -20.72 6.54 -10.90
CA TYR A 126 -21.76 6.70 -9.89
C TYR A 126 -22.16 8.18 -9.77
N GLY A 127 -23.46 8.48 -9.80
CA GLY A 127 -23.98 9.83 -9.52
C GLY A 127 -23.63 10.92 -10.56
N THR A 128 -23.25 10.59 -11.79
CA THR A 128 -22.98 11.61 -12.83
C THR A 128 -24.26 12.32 -13.28
N ASP A 129 -24.14 13.61 -13.61
CA ASP A 129 -25.22 14.48 -14.12
C ASP A 129 -26.43 14.60 -13.16
N ARG A 130 -26.23 14.42 -11.85
CA ARG A 130 -27.33 14.48 -10.86
C ARG A 130 -27.80 15.91 -10.60
N LEU A 131 -29.10 16.08 -10.42
CA LEU A 131 -29.73 17.35 -10.03
C LEU A 131 -30.21 17.24 -8.59
N ALA A 132 -29.49 17.91 -7.67
CA ALA A 132 -29.65 17.77 -6.24
C ALA A 132 -29.62 16.31 -5.78
N GLY A 133 -29.81 16.06 -4.48
CA GLY A 133 -29.79 14.72 -3.92
C GLY A 133 -28.62 14.49 -2.98
N VAL A 134 -28.61 13.30 -2.37
CA VAL A 134 -27.57 12.92 -1.41
C VAL A 134 -27.29 11.43 -1.53
N ASP A 135 -26.03 11.11 -1.79
CA ASP A 135 -25.51 9.74 -1.77
C ASP A 135 -24.53 9.53 -0.63
N SER A 136 -24.54 8.31 -0.09
CA SER A 136 -23.64 7.97 1.01
C SER A 136 -23.10 6.55 0.91
N PHE A 137 -21.78 6.42 0.92
CA PHE A 137 -21.05 5.17 1.12
C PHE A 137 -20.57 5.08 2.56
N LYS A 138 -21.02 4.08 3.32
CA LYS A 138 -20.65 3.95 4.74
C LYS A 138 -19.42 3.06 4.98
N LYS A 139 -19.39 1.90 4.34
CA LYS A 139 -18.33 0.89 4.50
C LYS A 139 -18.02 0.28 3.15
N TYR A 140 -16.88 0.61 2.59
CA TYR A 140 -16.50 0.14 1.27
C TYR A 140 -15.22 -0.69 1.39
N SER A 141 -15.31 -2.00 1.18
CA SER A 141 -14.21 -2.96 1.25
C SER A 141 -13.46 -3.00 2.59
N GLU A 142 -14.21 -2.90 3.69
CA GLU A 142 -13.68 -3.00 5.05
C GLU A 142 -13.24 -4.44 5.42
N ASP A 143 -12.42 -4.55 6.46
CA ASP A 143 -12.15 -5.78 7.23
C ASP A 143 -11.63 -6.97 6.40
N SER A 144 -10.87 -6.71 5.34
CA SER A 144 -10.42 -7.72 4.38
C SER A 144 -8.89 -7.85 4.33
N ASN A 145 -8.38 -9.08 4.29
CA ASN A 145 -6.92 -9.33 4.30
C ASN A 145 -6.22 -8.86 3.01
N ILE A 146 -6.89 -8.99 1.88
CA ILE A 146 -6.47 -8.44 0.59
C ILE A 146 -7.64 -7.65 0.04
N VAL A 147 -7.42 -6.38 -0.26
CA VAL A 147 -8.40 -5.51 -0.93
C VAL A 147 -7.78 -4.99 -2.21
N VAL A 148 -8.46 -5.20 -3.32
CA VAL A 148 -8.11 -4.59 -4.59
C VAL A 148 -9.38 -3.94 -5.11
N ASP A 149 -9.36 -2.64 -5.38
CA ASP A 149 -10.54 -1.92 -5.87
C ASP A 149 -10.17 -0.73 -6.75
N SER A 150 -11.08 -0.38 -7.65
CA SER A 150 -11.02 0.85 -8.42
C SER A 150 -12.38 1.54 -8.46
N PHE A 151 -12.42 2.79 -8.01
CA PHE A 151 -13.57 3.67 -8.14
C PHE A 151 -13.26 4.76 -9.17
N HIS A 152 -13.90 4.72 -10.34
CA HIS A 152 -13.51 5.61 -11.42
C HIS A 152 -14.18 6.99 -11.29
N ARG A 153 -15.50 7.08 -11.20
CA ARG A 153 -16.17 8.40 -11.17
C ARG A 153 -17.30 8.46 -10.17
N TYR A 154 -17.25 9.46 -9.29
CA TYR A 154 -18.33 9.80 -8.39
C TYR A 154 -18.78 11.25 -8.62
N SER A 155 -20.06 11.46 -8.90
CA SER A 155 -20.72 12.77 -8.96
C SER A 155 -20.15 13.76 -9.97
N ARG A 156 -19.70 13.25 -11.12
CA ARG A 156 -19.20 14.11 -12.19
C ARG A 156 -20.34 14.96 -12.78
N ASP A 157 -20.07 16.21 -13.11
CA ASP A 157 -21.01 17.11 -13.80
C ASP A 157 -22.36 17.29 -13.06
N SER A 158 -22.41 17.03 -11.75
CA SER A 158 -23.63 17.14 -10.95
C SER A 158 -23.92 18.60 -10.56
N THR A 159 -25.17 18.91 -10.23
CA THR A 159 -25.59 20.25 -9.80
C THR A 159 -26.34 20.17 -8.47
N GLY A 160 -25.80 20.79 -7.41
CA GLY A 160 -26.41 20.85 -6.08
C GLY A 160 -26.45 19.52 -5.34
N HIS A 161 -25.78 18.49 -5.86
CA HIS A 161 -25.70 17.16 -5.27
C HIS A 161 -24.76 17.14 -4.07
N LYS A 162 -25.00 16.23 -3.12
CA LYS A 162 -24.15 16.06 -1.94
C LYS A 162 -23.62 14.64 -1.83
N GLU A 163 -22.30 14.52 -1.80
CA GLU A 163 -21.61 13.24 -1.77
C GLU A 163 -21.04 12.99 -0.38
N GLN A 164 -21.23 11.78 0.14
CA GLN A 164 -20.70 11.38 1.44
C GLN A 164 -19.98 10.04 1.33
N PHE A 165 -18.70 10.00 1.70
CA PHE A 165 -17.92 8.78 1.78
C PHE A 165 -17.36 8.62 3.19
N ALA A 166 -17.94 7.73 3.98
CA ALA A 166 -17.56 7.59 5.40
C ALA A 166 -16.29 6.75 5.58
N SER A 167 -16.14 5.64 4.86
CA SER A 167 -14.97 4.78 4.97
C SER A 167 -14.75 3.95 3.71
N TYR A 168 -13.48 3.82 3.32
CA TYR A 168 -13.02 3.00 2.21
C TYR A 168 -11.75 2.25 2.63
N ALA A 169 -11.91 0.93 2.78
CA ALA A 169 -10.92 -0.09 3.09
C ALA A 169 -10.09 0.18 4.33
N SER A 170 -10.77 0.51 5.43
CA SER A 170 -10.13 0.49 6.73
C SER A 170 -9.93 -0.94 7.22
N GLU A 171 -8.98 -1.10 8.14
CA GLU A 171 -8.66 -2.34 8.85
C GLU A 171 -8.21 -3.49 7.92
N GLY A 172 -7.85 -3.16 6.68
CA GLY A 172 -7.28 -4.09 5.70
C GLY A 172 -5.81 -4.40 5.98
N ASN A 173 -5.31 -5.54 5.48
CA ASN A 173 -3.89 -5.87 5.62
C ASN A 173 -3.07 -5.43 4.39
N VAL A 174 -3.36 -5.98 3.21
CA VAL A 174 -2.72 -5.55 1.96
C VAL A 174 -3.77 -4.93 1.04
N VAL A 175 -3.66 -3.63 0.80
CA VAL A 175 -4.68 -2.88 0.06
C VAL A 175 -4.06 -2.21 -1.16
N ASP A 176 -4.67 -2.39 -2.33
CA ASP A 176 -4.34 -1.72 -3.58
C ASP A 176 -5.57 -1.03 -4.15
N GLN A 177 -5.57 0.30 -4.17
CA GLN A 177 -6.76 1.04 -4.56
C GLN A 177 -6.47 2.24 -5.44
N ASN A 178 -7.46 2.52 -6.28
CA ASN A 178 -7.49 3.69 -7.13
C ASN A 178 -8.84 4.40 -7.06
N PHE A 179 -8.83 5.71 -6.83
CA PHE A 179 -10.00 6.59 -6.92
C PHE A 179 -9.71 7.66 -7.97
N HIS A 180 -10.43 7.66 -9.09
CA HIS A 180 -10.04 8.50 -10.22
C HIS A 180 -10.63 9.91 -10.18
N SER A 181 -11.94 10.07 -9.96
CA SER A 181 -12.53 11.40 -9.84
C SER A 181 -13.71 11.46 -8.87
N TYR A 182 -13.66 12.42 -7.96
CA TYR A 182 -14.74 12.76 -7.03
C TYR A 182 -15.25 14.16 -7.33
N ALA A 183 -16.55 14.32 -7.59
CA ALA A 183 -17.23 15.60 -7.83
C ALA A 183 -16.59 16.50 -8.92
N ALA A 184 -15.95 15.91 -9.93
CA ALA A 184 -15.33 16.68 -11.00
C ALA A 184 -16.39 17.45 -11.81
N SER A 185 -16.14 18.72 -12.10
CA SER A 185 -17.08 19.65 -12.77
C SER A 185 -18.42 19.85 -12.05
N ALA A 186 -18.54 19.49 -10.76
CA ALA A 186 -19.78 19.67 -10.02
C ALA A 186 -20.08 21.15 -9.75
N THR A 187 -21.34 21.54 -9.81
CA THR A 187 -21.80 22.93 -9.60
C THR A 187 -22.73 23.02 -8.40
N GLY A 188 -22.34 23.72 -7.34
CA GLY A 188 -23.09 23.79 -6.09
C GLY A 188 -23.16 22.43 -5.37
N GLY A 189 -23.72 22.41 -4.16
CA GLY A 189 -23.75 21.19 -3.34
C GLY A 189 -22.51 21.06 -2.46
N SER A 190 -22.16 19.85 -2.04
CA SER A 190 -21.01 19.63 -1.16
C SER A 190 -20.54 18.18 -1.10
N GLY A 191 -19.22 17.97 -1.09
CA GLY A 191 -18.59 16.67 -1.00
C GLY A 191 -17.83 16.46 0.32
N ASN A 192 -18.08 15.32 0.99
CA ASN A 192 -17.34 14.92 2.19
C ASN A 192 -16.76 13.50 2.06
N PHE A 193 -15.45 13.39 2.23
CA PHE A 193 -14.74 12.11 2.31
C PHE A 193 -14.04 11.99 3.68
N ASN A 194 -14.49 11.06 4.51
CA ASN A 194 -13.98 10.93 5.88
C ASN A 194 -12.72 10.07 5.95
N ASN A 195 -12.80 8.78 5.63
CA ASN A 195 -11.70 7.85 5.88
C ASN A 195 -11.32 7.09 4.63
N TYR A 196 -10.06 7.23 4.20
CA TYR A 196 -9.47 6.39 3.17
C TYR A 196 -8.32 5.60 3.79
N ASN A 197 -8.52 4.29 3.99
CA ASN A 197 -7.52 3.35 4.52
C ASN A 197 -7.01 3.68 5.93
N ARG A 198 -7.90 3.61 6.93
CA ARG A 198 -7.51 3.71 8.34
C ARG A 198 -7.03 2.35 8.86
N GLU A 199 -5.95 2.32 9.62
CA GLU A 199 -5.40 1.11 10.28
C GLU A 199 -5.02 0.00 9.30
N VAL A 200 -4.55 0.38 8.11
CA VAL A 200 -4.13 -0.58 7.08
C VAL A 200 -2.65 -0.93 7.21
N ASN A 201 -2.29 -2.21 7.20
CA ASN A 201 -0.90 -2.61 7.37
C ASN A 201 -0.01 -2.18 6.18
N ASN A 202 -0.43 -2.44 4.93
CA ASN A 202 0.32 -2.12 3.72
C ASN A 202 -0.56 -1.51 2.59
N PRO A 203 -0.94 -0.22 2.70
CA PRO A 203 -1.69 0.49 1.67
C PRO A 203 -0.86 0.92 0.44
N ASN A 204 -1.43 0.79 -0.76
CA ASN A 204 -0.99 1.41 -2.01
C ASN A 204 -2.17 2.15 -2.65
N LEU A 205 -2.19 3.47 -2.54
CA LEU A 205 -3.39 4.27 -2.80
C LEU A 205 -3.10 5.31 -3.85
N ARG A 206 -4.04 5.47 -4.77
CA ARG A 206 -3.95 6.45 -5.85
C ARG A 206 -5.26 7.22 -5.90
N PHE A 207 -5.19 8.53 -5.76
CA PHE A 207 -6.33 9.43 -5.88
C PHE A 207 -6.02 10.45 -6.97
N SER A 208 -6.74 10.40 -8.08
CA SER A 208 -6.40 11.24 -9.24
C SER A 208 -6.98 12.64 -9.13
N SER A 209 -8.27 12.82 -8.77
CA SER A 209 -8.86 14.16 -8.67
C SER A 209 -9.99 14.24 -7.65
N TYR A 210 -9.97 15.28 -6.84
CA TYR A 210 -11.03 15.59 -5.87
C TYR A 210 -11.53 17.01 -6.13
N GLY A 211 -12.70 17.11 -6.76
CA GLY A 211 -13.42 18.36 -7.00
C GLY A 211 -12.79 19.29 -8.02
N ASP A 212 -12.00 18.75 -8.93
CA ASP A 212 -11.42 19.53 -10.02
C ASP A 212 -12.52 20.11 -10.93
N ASP A 213 -12.29 21.32 -11.44
CA ASP A 213 -13.18 22.10 -12.30
C ASP A 213 -14.57 22.40 -11.69
N SER A 214 -14.71 22.24 -10.37
CA SER A 214 -15.99 22.46 -9.67
C SER A 214 -16.29 23.93 -9.39
N ASN A 215 -17.57 24.28 -9.32
CA ASN A 215 -18.04 25.66 -9.12
C ASN A 215 -19.00 25.75 -7.93
N GLY A 216 -18.62 26.47 -6.86
CA GLY A 216 -19.44 26.65 -5.66
C GLY A 216 -19.75 25.35 -4.89
N HIS A 217 -18.96 24.29 -5.08
CA HIS A 217 -19.17 22.96 -4.50
C HIS A 217 -18.19 22.71 -3.36
N GLY A 218 -18.55 23.06 -2.12
CA GLY A 218 -17.66 22.97 -0.95
C GLY A 218 -17.21 21.54 -0.62
N GLN A 219 -15.96 21.40 -0.18
CA GLN A 219 -15.27 20.11 -0.17
C GLN A 219 -14.48 19.87 1.10
N THR A 220 -14.64 18.67 1.68
CA THR A 220 -13.88 18.25 2.86
C THR A 220 -13.33 16.84 2.67
N PHE A 221 -12.04 16.67 2.95
CA PHE A 221 -11.36 15.37 3.02
C PHE A 221 -10.66 15.22 4.37
N THR A 222 -11.14 14.30 5.20
CA THR A 222 -10.69 14.23 6.59
C THR A 222 -9.40 13.42 6.73
N GLN A 223 -9.32 12.21 6.15
CA GLN A 223 -8.19 11.31 6.40
C GLN A 223 -7.78 10.52 5.16
N TYR A 224 -6.57 10.78 4.68
CA TYR A 224 -5.91 9.97 3.67
C TYR A 224 -4.81 9.15 4.33
N THR A 225 -5.13 7.89 4.65
CA THR A 225 -4.32 7.00 5.48
C THR A 225 -4.12 7.48 6.91
N GLU A 226 -4.43 6.62 7.88
CA GLU A 226 -4.10 6.83 9.29
C GLU A 226 -3.62 5.51 9.91
N ASN A 227 -2.62 5.55 10.78
CA ASN A 227 -2.08 4.40 11.53
C ASN A 227 -1.58 3.24 10.66
N ALA A 228 -1.10 3.51 9.46
CA ALA A 228 -0.59 2.47 8.57
C ALA A 228 0.86 2.07 8.88
N ASN A 229 1.20 0.79 8.68
CA ASN A 229 2.48 0.24 9.13
C ASN A 229 3.62 0.39 8.11
N ALA A 230 3.35 0.11 6.84
CA ALA A 230 4.29 0.24 5.74
C ALA A 230 3.54 0.65 4.46
N GLY A 231 4.21 1.22 3.46
CA GLY A 231 3.59 1.41 2.15
C GLY A 231 4.33 2.46 1.32
N ASN A 232 4.87 2.06 0.18
CA ASN A 232 5.55 2.94 -0.76
C ASN A 232 4.68 3.03 -2.01
N GLY A 233 4.08 4.18 -2.29
CA GLY A 233 3.24 4.34 -3.49
C GLY A 233 1.95 5.14 -3.30
N GLN A 234 1.75 5.71 -2.12
CA GLN A 234 0.58 6.57 -1.91
C GLN A 234 0.68 7.84 -2.73
N SER A 235 -0.38 8.21 -3.44
CA SER A 235 -0.39 9.39 -4.27
C SER A 235 -1.75 10.08 -4.33
N PHE A 236 -1.72 11.41 -4.27
CA PHE A 236 -2.85 12.30 -4.47
C PHE A 236 -2.48 13.32 -5.54
N SER A 237 -3.18 13.33 -6.67
CA SER A 237 -2.74 14.10 -7.84
C SER A 237 -3.31 15.52 -7.83
N SER A 238 -4.60 15.71 -7.55
CA SER A 238 -5.20 17.04 -7.50
C SER A 238 -6.38 17.15 -6.53
N TYR A 239 -6.42 18.27 -5.82
CA TYR A 239 -7.53 18.68 -4.96
C TYR A 239 -7.98 20.09 -5.36
N GLY A 240 -9.23 20.24 -5.78
CA GLY A 240 -9.85 21.53 -6.10
C GLY A 240 -9.19 22.29 -7.26
N LYS A 241 -8.54 21.60 -8.20
CA LYS A 241 -7.86 22.27 -9.31
C LYS A 241 -8.87 22.99 -10.21
N ASN A 242 -8.56 24.22 -10.63
CA ASN A 242 -9.43 25.10 -11.43
C ASN A 242 -10.81 25.37 -10.80
N GLY A 243 -11.00 25.14 -9.51
CA GLY A 243 -12.28 25.38 -8.85
C GLY A 243 -12.64 26.87 -8.74
N ASP A 244 -13.92 27.20 -8.69
CA ASP A 244 -14.40 28.60 -8.55
C ASP A 244 -15.37 28.76 -7.38
N GLY A 245 -15.04 29.62 -6.41
CA GLY A 245 -15.85 29.88 -5.22
C GLY A 245 -15.97 28.69 -4.25
N VAL A 246 -14.97 27.81 -4.20
CA VAL A 246 -15.02 26.51 -3.51
C VAL A 246 -14.16 26.48 -2.24
N PRO A 247 -14.71 26.56 -1.02
CA PRO A 247 -13.89 26.31 0.16
C PRO A 247 -13.45 24.84 0.22
N ASN A 248 -12.15 24.62 0.30
CA ASN A 248 -11.52 23.31 0.39
C ASN A 248 -10.91 23.08 1.78
N ASP A 249 -11.17 21.91 2.36
CA ASP A 249 -10.64 21.54 3.66
C ASP A 249 -10.05 20.12 3.63
N PHE A 250 -8.75 20.00 3.94
CA PHE A 250 -8.06 18.71 4.04
C PHE A 250 -7.44 18.55 5.43
N SER A 251 -7.89 17.55 6.19
CA SER A 251 -7.50 17.46 7.61
C SER A 251 -6.19 16.69 7.83
N SER A 252 -6.02 15.50 7.23
CA SER A 252 -4.82 14.69 7.50
C SER A 252 -4.42 13.75 6.37
N TYR A 253 -3.12 13.66 6.14
CA TYR A 253 -2.48 12.68 5.26
C TYR A 253 -1.44 11.89 6.05
N GLY A 254 -1.54 10.56 6.09
CA GLY A 254 -0.50 9.68 6.65
C GLY A 254 -0.27 9.82 8.17
N LYS A 255 -1.30 10.22 8.92
CA LYS A 255 -1.19 10.44 10.37
C LYS A 255 -0.87 9.13 11.11
N GLY A 256 0.04 9.15 12.08
CA GLY A 256 0.38 7.97 12.88
C GLY A 256 1.06 6.84 12.09
N ALA A 257 1.48 7.10 10.84
CA ALA A 257 2.07 6.10 9.97
C ALA A 257 3.50 5.75 10.38
N ASN A 258 3.90 4.50 10.14
CA ASN A 258 5.25 4.05 10.43
C ASN A 258 6.21 4.30 9.24
N VAL A 259 6.34 3.40 8.26
CA VAL A 259 7.23 3.61 7.09
C VAL A 259 6.39 3.83 5.83
N ILE A 260 6.02 5.07 5.53
CA ILE A 260 5.17 5.38 4.37
C ILE A 260 5.86 6.35 3.42
N GLY A 261 5.94 5.94 2.15
CA GLY A 261 6.28 6.79 1.01
C GLY A 261 5.03 7.36 0.36
N SER A 262 4.95 8.70 0.29
CA SER A 262 3.77 9.39 -0.22
C SER A 262 4.07 10.60 -1.12
N GLY A 263 3.11 10.91 -1.99
CA GLY A 263 3.17 12.03 -2.91
C GLY A 263 1.86 12.81 -3.01
N PHE A 264 1.94 14.13 -2.93
CA PHE A 264 0.82 15.03 -3.15
C PHE A 264 1.21 16.06 -4.22
N SER A 265 0.51 16.06 -5.35
CA SER A 265 0.94 16.82 -6.52
C SER A 265 0.42 18.25 -6.55
N GLY A 266 -0.85 18.50 -6.19
CA GLY A 266 -1.40 19.85 -6.24
C GLY A 266 -2.67 20.04 -5.42
N TYR A 267 -2.70 21.11 -4.64
CA TYR A 267 -3.86 21.55 -3.87
C TYR A 267 -4.26 22.97 -4.31
N GLY A 268 -5.50 23.19 -4.75
CA GLY A 268 -6.00 24.51 -5.15
C GLY A 268 -5.28 25.14 -6.35
N GLU A 269 -4.75 24.33 -7.28
CA GLU A 269 -4.04 24.83 -8.46
C GLU A 269 -5.00 25.61 -9.37
N ALA A 270 -4.68 26.86 -9.71
CA ALA A 270 -5.49 27.77 -10.52
C ALA A 270 -6.94 27.96 -10.03
N ALA A 271 -7.21 27.72 -8.74
CA ALA A 271 -8.53 27.90 -8.13
C ALA A 271 -8.83 29.38 -7.82
N ASN A 272 -10.10 29.79 -7.83
CA ASN A 272 -10.56 31.17 -7.65
C ASN A 272 -11.50 31.31 -6.44
N GLY A 273 -11.33 32.39 -5.64
CA GLY A 273 -12.38 32.87 -4.72
C GLY A 273 -12.68 32.02 -3.49
N ALA A 274 -11.79 31.10 -3.12
CA ALA A 274 -11.99 30.12 -2.04
C ALA A 274 -11.22 30.43 -0.74
N ASN A 275 -11.69 29.91 0.39
CA ASN A 275 -10.90 29.77 1.60
C ASN A 275 -10.46 28.30 1.74
N ASP A 276 -9.16 28.09 1.74
CA ASP A 276 -8.54 26.79 1.56
C ASP A 276 -7.68 26.44 2.77
N SER A 277 -7.84 25.22 3.29
CA SER A 277 -7.11 24.75 4.46
C SER A 277 -6.55 23.33 4.31
N PHE A 278 -5.29 23.17 4.71
CA PHE A 278 -4.63 21.87 4.85
C PHE A 278 -4.03 21.76 6.24
N THR A 279 -4.53 20.83 7.04
CA THR A 279 -4.19 20.78 8.47
C THR A 279 -2.92 20.00 8.74
N SER A 280 -2.76 18.79 8.19
CA SER A 280 -1.59 17.96 8.52
C SER A 280 -1.14 17.00 7.43
N TYR A 281 0.17 16.95 7.19
CA TYR A 281 0.83 15.99 6.30
C TYR A 281 1.93 15.25 7.07
N GLY A 282 1.79 13.93 7.23
CA GLY A 282 2.76 13.09 7.95
C GLY A 282 2.89 13.45 9.43
N PHE A 283 1.77 13.65 10.13
CA PHE A 283 1.77 13.97 11.56
C PHE A 283 1.97 12.72 12.43
N ASP A 284 2.79 12.82 13.48
CA ASP A 284 3.08 11.72 14.42
C ASP A 284 3.56 10.43 13.72
N SER A 285 4.33 10.58 12.64
CA SER A 285 4.83 9.48 11.83
C SER A 285 6.23 9.03 12.27
N ASN A 286 6.59 7.76 12.09
CA ASN A 286 7.89 7.27 12.53
C ASN A 286 9.01 7.47 11.49
N ALA A 287 8.81 6.97 10.28
CA ALA A 287 9.76 7.09 9.17
C ALA A 287 9.09 7.46 7.85
N PRO A 288 8.49 8.67 7.77
CA PRO A 288 7.84 9.12 6.54
C PRO A 288 8.86 9.41 5.42
N GLN A 289 8.44 9.19 4.18
CA GLN A 289 9.14 9.58 2.96
C GLN A 289 8.18 10.37 2.07
N ASN A 290 7.93 11.63 2.43
CA ASN A 290 6.86 12.41 1.82
C ASN A 290 7.35 13.37 0.74
N THR A 291 6.50 13.57 -0.26
CA THR A 291 6.70 14.59 -1.28
C THR A 291 5.43 15.41 -1.45
N PHE A 292 5.54 16.74 -1.33
CA PHE A 292 4.44 17.67 -1.56
C PHE A 292 4.87 18.69 -2.61
N LYS A 293 4.19 18.75 -3.74
CA LYS A 293 4.66 19.52 -4.90
C LYS A 293 4.10 20.94 -4.92
N SER A 294 2.79 21.14 -4.86
CA SER A 294 2.23 22.50 -4.90
C SER A 294 1.01 22.69 -4.01
N TYR A 295 0.97 23.85 -3.37
CA TYR A 295 -0.21 24.38 -2.68
C TYR A 295 -0.52 25.76 -3.25
N GLY A 296 -1.70 25.95 -3.82
CA GLY A 296 -2.20 27.21 -4.36
C GLY A 296 -1.42 27.76 -5.56
N ASP A 297 -0.81 26.92 -6.41
CA ASP A 297 -0.08 27.40 -7.60
C ASP A 297 -1.04 28.07 -8.59
N GLY A 298 -0.82 29.34 -8.91
CA GLY A 298 -1.67 30.13 -9.80
C GLY A 298 -3.06 30.47 -9.25
N GLY A 299 -3.35 30.15 -7.99
CA GLY A 299 -4.66 30.37 -7.38
C GLY A 299 -4.93 31.81 -6.97
N ASN A 300 -6.20 32.21 -7.00
CA ASN A 300 -6.76 33.49 -6.58
C ASN A 300 -7.73 33.30 -5.39
N ALA A 301 -7.34 32.45 -4.43
CA ALA A 301 -8.09 32.16 -3.21
C ALA A 301 -8.03 33.33 -2.21
N ALA A 302 -9.11 33.59 -1.47
CA ALA A 302 -9.15 34.66 -0.46
C ALA A 302 -8.18 34.36 0.70
N VAL A 303 -8.25 33.16 1.29
CA VAL A 303 -7.35 32.77 2.39
C VAL A 303 -6.83 31.35 2.17
N ASN A 304 -5.52 31.18 2.25
CA ASN A 304 -4.82 29.90 2.13
C ASN A 304 -4.10 29.58 3.44
N THR A 305 -4.33 28.39 4.00
CA THR A 305 -3.69 27.98 5.25
C THR A 305 -3.12 26.56 5.19
N PHE A 306 -1.87 26.41 5.58
CA PHE A 306 -1.22 25.12 5.78
C PHE A 306 -0.71 25.02 7.22
N SER A 307 -1.30 24.14 8.02
CA SER A 307 -1.04 24.14 9.47
C SER A 307 0.21 23.36 9.85
N SER A 308 0.41 22.15 9.33
CA SER A 308 1.55 21.32 9.74
C SER A 308 2.04 20.36 8.65
N TYR A 309 3.35 20.34 8.48
CA TYR A 309 4.07 19.35 7.68
C TYR A 309 5.08 18.64 8.57
N ARG A 310 4.97 17.32 8.68
CA ARG A 310 5.87 16.45 9.45
C ARG A 310 6.04 16.80 10.94
N ASP A 311 4.98 17.32 11.55
CA ASP A 311 5.00 17.65 12.98
C ASP A 311 4.92 16.39 13.85
N GLN A 312 5.62 16.40 14.98
CA GLN A 312 5.69 15.29 15.95
C GLN A 312 6.17 13.95 15.34
N SER A 313 6.84 13.98 14.19
CA SER A 313 7.37 12.77 13.57
C SER A 313 8.77 12.42 14.08
N ASN A 314 9.24 11.21 13.82
CA ASN A 314 10.59 10.77 14.16
C ASN A 314 11.60 11.11 13.02
N VAL A 315 12.14 10.15 12.26
CA VAL A 315 13.18 10.41 11.22
C VAL A 315 12.62 10.15 9.83
N GLY A 316 12.65 11.13 8.91
CA GLY A 316 12.13 10.97 7.54
C GLY A 316 12.96 11.70 6.48
N ASP A 317 12.69 11.36 5.22
CA ASP A 317 13.25 12.01 4.03
C ASP A 317 12.10 12.67 3.25
N ASP A 318 11.93 13.98 3.46
CA ASP A 318 10.70 14.67 3.07
C ASP A 318 10.99 15.93 2.26
N SER A 319 10.10 16.24 1.31
CA SER A 319 10.26 17.41 0.45
C SER A 319 8.95 18.15 0.20
N PHE A 320 9.03 19.48 0.27
CA PHE A 320 7.95 20.40 -0.06
C PHE A 320 8.43 21.37 -1.15
N GLN A 321 7.84 21.34 -2.34
CA GLN A 321 8.40 22.07 -3.48
C GLN A 321 7.89 23.51 -3.57
N SER A 322 6.58 23.75 -3.49
CA SER A 322 6.05 25.10 -3.67
C SER A 322 4.79 25.39 -2.88
N TYR A 323 4.73 26.58 -2.29
CA TYR A 323 3.57 27.12 -1.61
C TYR A 323 3.25 28.51 -2.15
N ALA A 324 1.99 28.76 -2.52
CA ALA A 324 1.48 30.03 -3.02
C ALA A 324 2.30 30.59 -4.20
N LYS A 325 2.73 29.71 -5.10
CA LYS A 325 3.48 30.10 -6.30
C LYS A 325 2.53 30.76 -7.29
N ASN A 326 2.92 31.86 -7.92
CA ASN A 326 2.13 32.62 -8.89
C ASN A 326 0.70 32.98 -8.41
N SER A 327 0.45 32.97 -7.11
CA SER A 327 -0.89 33.19 -6.55
C SER A 327 -1.21 34.67 -6.40
N ASN A 328 -2.50 34.97 -6.31
CA ASN A 328 -3.04 36.31 -6.10
C ASN A 328 -4.06 36.31 -4.95
N GLY A 329 -3.70 35.72 -3.81
CA GLY A 329 -4.62 35.64 -2.67
C GLY A 329 -4.60 36.87 -1.75
N GLU A 330 -5.55 36.98 -0.82
CA GLU A 330 -5.51 38.05 0.20
C GLU A 330 -4.49 37.68 1.29
N LYS A 331 -4.54 36.43 1.77
CA LYS A 331 -3.69 35.93 2.85
C LYS A 331 -3.21 34.51 2.63
N VAL A 332 -1.92 34.26 2.81
CA VAL A 332 -1.33 32.91 2.78
C VAL A 332 -0.52 32.66 4.05
N ASP A 333 -0.87 31.62 4.80
CA ASP A 333 -0.25 31.29 6.10
C ASP A 333 0.26 29.85 6.13
N PHE A 334 1.53 29.67 6.47
CA PHE A 334 2.14 28.37 6.75
C PHE A 334 2.59 28.33 8.22
N SER A 335 1.97 27.46 9.03
CA SER A 335 2.19 27.49 10.48
C SER A 335 3.40 26.67 10.94
N ASN A 336 3.56 25.42 10.49
CA ASN A 336 4.60 24.54 11.00
C ASN A 336 5.20 23.62 9.94
N TYR A 337 6.52 23.65 9.77
CA TYR A 337 7.27 22.72 8.93
C TYR A 337 8.36 21.99 9.72
N GLY A 338 8.33 20.66 9.79
CA GLY A 338 9.45 19.82 10.20
C GLY A 338 9.81 19.85 11.70
N GLN A 339 8.86 20.07 12.62
CA GLN A 339 9.11 19.96 14.06
C GLN A 339 9.08 18.49 14.53
N SER A 340 10.09 17.73 14.13
CA SER A 340 10.24 16.32 14.49
C SER A 340 11.02 16.09 15.80
N PHE A 341 10.82 14.91 16.39
CA PHE A 341 11.55 14.45 17.58
C PHE A 341 13.03 14.17 17.29
N ASN A 342 13.34 13.60 16.12
CA ASN A 342 14.72 13.36 15.67
C ASN A 342 14.93 14.02 14.30
N GLU A 343 16.16 14.39 14.00
CA GLU A 343 16.50 15.14 12.79
C GLU A 343 16.43 14.21 11.56
N GLY A 344 15.66 14.61 10.54
CA GLY A 344 15.58 13.97 9.22
C GLY A 344 16.21 14.85 8.14
N THR A 345 16.00 14.51 6.86
CA THR A 345 16.35 15.39 5.74
C THR A 345 15.10 16.07 5.19
N ASP A 346 14.88 17.31 5.61
CA ASP A 346 13.71 18.10 5.21
C ASP A 346 14.13 19.16 4.16
N LYS A 347 13.48 19.14 2.98
CA LYS A 347 13.75 20.11 1.91
C LYS A 347 12.51 20.92 1.55
N PHE A 348 12.63 22.24 1.67
CA PHE A 348 11.61 23.17 1.20
C PHE A 348 12.15 24.08 0.10
N THR A 349 11.52 24.03 -1.08
CA THR A 349 12.12 24.65 -2.27
C THR A 349 11.67 26.10 -2.48
N GLY A 350 10.38 26.41 -2.44
CA GLY A 350 9.89 27.73 -2.84
C GLY A 350 8.65 28.18 -2.11
N TYR A 351 8.64 29.46 -1.70
CA TYR A 351 7.53 30.08 -0.98
C TYR A 351 7.13 31.43 -1.62
N GLY A 352 5.88 31.54 -2.05
CA GLY A 352 5.32 32.78 -2.62
C GLY A 352 5.89 33.19 -3.99
N GLN A 353 6.71 32.35 -4.64
CA GLN A 353 7.41 32.71 -5.88
C GLN A 353 6.44 33.23 -6.95
N GLY A 354 6.64 34.46 -7.42
CA GLY A 354 5.80 35.06 -8.46
C GLY A 354 4.44 35.59 -7.97
N ALA A 355 4.16 35.54 -6.67
CA ALA A 355 2.88 35.97 -6.14
C ALA A 355 2.73 37.50 -6.00
N VAL A 356 1.52 38.00 -6.20
CA VAL A 356 1.19 39.43 -6.27
C VAL A 356 0.15 39.77 -5.19
N GLY A 357 0.21 40.99 -4.62
CA GLY A 357 -0.83 41.52 -3.72
C GLY A 357 -0.99 40.91 -2.32
N GLN A 358 -0.49 39.70 -2.06
CA GLN A 358 -0.83 38.93 -0.85
C GLN A 358 0.00 39.22 0.40
N SER A 359 -0.62 39.09 1.59
CA SER A 359 0.07 39.02 2.88
C SER A 359 0.59 37.60 3.12
N ILE A 360 1.86 37.48 3.49
CA ILE A 360 2.58 36.20 3.54
C ILE A 360 3.10 35.95 4.96
N GLY A 361 2.57 34.90 5.63
CA GLY A 361 2.95 34.52 6.98
C GLY A 361 3.59 33.12 7.06
N PHE A 362 4.78 33.02 7.66
CA PHE A 362 5.43 31.74 7.96
C PHE A 362 5.84 31.68 9.43
N LYS A 363 5.22 30.80 10.23
CA LYS A 363 5.40 30.86 11.70
C LYS A 363 6.62 30.11 12.21
N ILE A 364 6.78 28.82 11.93
CA ILE A 364 7.78 27.98 12.60
C ILE A 364 8.50 27.05 11.61
N TYR A 365 9.83 26.97 11.74
CA TYR A 365 10.69 26.09 10.96
C TYR A 365 11.45 25.05 11.81
N GLY A 366 11.47 23.81 11.31
CA GLY A 366 12.17 22.64 11.82
C GLY A 366 13.70 22.73 11.73
N ARG A 367 14.37 21.94 12.55
CA ARG A 367 15.85 21.81 12.54
C ARG A 367 16.30 21.08 11.28
N ASN A 368 17.54 21.34 10.85
CA ASN A 368 18.19 20.65 9.72
C ASN A 368 17.42 20.68 8.39
N SER A 369 16.68 21.76 8.15
CA SER A 369 15.91 21.96 6.94
C SER A 369 16.65 22.87 5.95
N THR A 370 16.51 22.57 4.66
CA THR A 370 17.05 23.41 3.60
C THR A 370 15.95 24.25 2.97
N PHE A 371 16.14 25.57 2.92
CA PHE A 371 15.21 26.52 2.33
C PHE A 371 15.89 27.25 1.16
N LYS A 372 15.38 27.07 -0.06
CA LYS A 372 16.09 27.56 -1.27
C LYS A 372 15.70 28.98 -1.68
N ASP A 373 14.41 29.31 -1.73
CA ASP A 373 13.95 30.59 -2.29
C ASP A 373 12.60 31.06 -1.71
N TYR A 374 12.42 32.37 -1.56
CA TYR A 374 11.16 33.01 -1.15
C TYR A 374 10.95 34.36 -1.85
N ALA A 375 9.70 34.65 -2.23
CA ALA A 375 9.33 35.92 -2.85
C ALA A 375 9.25 37.08 -1.86
N LYS A 376 9.48 38.31 -2.34
CA LYS A 376 9.30 39.57 -1.58
C LYS A 376 9.96 39.53 -0.20
N LYS A 377 11.28 39.69 -0.17
CA LYS A 377 12.06 39.78 1.09
C LYS A 377 11.54 40.87 2.05
N GLU A 378 10.81 41.84 1.52
CA GLU A 378 10.09 42.88 2.25
C GLU A 378 8.62 42.47 2.43
N GLY A 379 8.17 42.34 3.69
CA GLY A 379 6.77 42.01 4.02
C GLY A 379 6.51 40.57 4.49
N ILE A 380 7.50 39.68 4.48
CA ILE A 380 7.39 38.37 5.12
C ILE A 380 7.68 38.48 6.62
N VAL A 381 6.75 37.96 7.43
CA VAL A 381 6.96 37.79 8.86
C VAL A 381 7.31 36.33 9.13
N PHE A 382 8.58 36.07 9.46
CA PHE A 382 9.01 34.81 10.04
C PHE A 382 8.80 34.87 11.56
N GLY A 383 7.95 33.99 12.09
CA GLY A 383 7.60 34.01 13.51
C GLY A 383 8.76 33.55 14.42
N ARG A 384 9.36 32.40 14.12
CA ARG A 384 10.41 31.79 14.94
C ARG A 384 11.23 30.76 14.16
N TYR A 385 12.54 30.79 14.37
CA TYR A 385 13.45 29.72 13.98
C TYR A 385 14.00 29.02 15.23
N ASN A 386 13.95 27.70 15.28
CA ASN A 386 14.50 26.93 16.40
C ASN A 386 16.00 26.62 16.15
N ASN A 387 16.89 27.54 16.55
CA ASN A 387 18.34 27.31 16.53
C ASN A 387 18.80 26.52 17.77
N GLY A 388 19.82 25.68 17.62
CA GLY A 388 20.30 24.71 18.61
C GLY A 388 20.84 25.27 19.95
N SER A 389 20.81 26.59 20.18
CA SER A 389 21.32 27.21 21.42
C SER A 389 20.25 27.50 22.49
N SER A 390 18.97 27.31 22.19
CA SER A 390 17.91 27.38 23.20
C SER A 390 17.28 26.00 23.34
N SER A 391 17.84 25.18 24.23
CA SER A 391 17.17 24.01 24.84
C SER A 391 16.01 24.44 25.75
N GLU A 392 15.25 25.44 25.33
CA GLU A 392 13.83 25.47 25.63
C GLU A 392 13.18 24.74 24.48
N THR A 393 13.18 23.41 24.60
CA THR A 393 12.04 22.61 24.14
C THR A 393 10.81 23.50 24.33
N ALA A 394 10.04 23.70 23.27
CA ALA A 394 8.64 24.00 23.47
C ALA A 394 8.06 22.79 24.22
N GLN A 395 8.27 22.76 25.53
CA GLN A 395 7.36 22.16 26.48
C GLN A 395 6.05 22.85 26.14
N VAL A 396 5.26 22.18 25.33
CA VAL A 396 3.81 22.26 25.43
C VAL A 396 3.54 22.01 26.91
N LYS A 397 3.40 23.10 27.67
CA LYS A 397 3.03 23.07 29.07
C LYS A 397 1.65 22.41 29.14
N GLY A 398 1.57 21.33 29.91
CA GLY A 398 0.29 20.80 30.38
C GLY A 398 -0.12 19.49 29.72
N GLY A 399 0.67 18.44 29.93
CA GLY A 399 0.32 17.07 29.56
C GLY A 399 1.44 16.11 29.93
N SER A 400 1.71 15.96 31.22
CA SER A 400 2.51 14.83 31.73
C SER A 400 1.93 13.52 31.18
N SER A 401 2.75 12.76 30.43
CA SER A 401 2.44 11.50 29.75
C SER A 401 2.00 11.63 28.28
N ALA A 402 2.95 11.98 27.41
CA ALA A 402 2.84 11.70 25.99
C ALA A 402 4.18 11.17 25.44
N VAL A 403 4.73 10.14 26.11
CA VAL A 403 5.48 9.14 25.35
C VAL A 403 4.39 8.34 24.65
N ASN A 404 4.24 8.58 23.34
CA ASN A 404 3.16 8.14 22.47
C ASN A 404 2.64 6.75 22.82
N LYS A 405 1.36 6.69 23.20
CA LYS A 405 0.58 5.49 23.56
C LYS A 405 0.40 4.49 22.39
N TRP A 406 1.07 4.66 21.25
CA TRP A 406 0.72 4.00 19.99
C TRP A 406 1.82 3.20 19.30
N VAL A 407 3.09 3.34 19.70
CA VAL A 407 4.11 2.38 19.24
C VAL A 407 4.04 1.18 20.16
N GLU A 408 3.55 0.06 19.64
CA GLU A 408 3.52 -1.22 20.35
C GLU A 408 4.89 -1.47 21.02
N PRO A 409 4.93 -1.66 22.34
CA PRO A 409 6.17 -1.94 23.04
C PRO A 409 6.91 -3.11 22.39
N GLY A 410 8.18 -2.91 22.04
CA GLY A 410 9.01 -3.95 21.41
C GLY A 410 9.13 -3.85 19.90
N LYS A 411 8.31 -3.03 19.24
CA LYS A 411 8.40 -2.81 17.79
C LYS A 411 9.73 -2.19 17.36
N PHE A 412 10.30 -1.35 18.21
CA PHE A 412 11.64 -0.80 18.06
C PHE A 412 12.43 -0.95 19.36
N PHE A 413 13.72 -1.21 19.23
CA PHE A 413 14.66 -1.19 20.34
C PHE A 413 15.91 -0.42 19.90
N ARG A 414 16.58 0.20 20.88
CA ARG A 414 17.89 0.78 20.67
C ARG A 414 18.94 -0.26 20.98
N GLU A 415 20.05 -0.25 20.26
CA GLU A 415 21.17 -1.18 20.49
C GLU A 415 21.62 -1.22 21.95
N LYS A 416 21.62 -0.07 22.65
CA LYS A 416 21.96 0.01 24.09
C LYS A 416 21.07 -0.83 25.01
N LEU A 417 19.90 -1.28 24.55
CA LEU A 417 18.96 -2.15 25.27
C LEU A 417 19.27 -3.64 25.04
N LEU A 418 20.07 -3.99 24.02
CA LEU A 418 20.50 -5.36 23.74
C LEU A 418 21.65 -5.78 24.69
N LYS A 419 21.36 -5.82 25.99
CA LYS A 419 22.28 -6.27 27.03
C LYS A 419 21.76 -7.54 27.69
N GLN A 420 22.66 -8.47 27.98
CA GLN A 420 22.33 -9.70 28.69
C GLN A 420 21.53 -9.40 29.97
N GLY A 421 20.43 -10.12 30.18
CA GLY A 421 19.53 -9.92 31.33
C GLY A 421 18.44 -8.85 31.15
N THR A 422 18.45 -8.08 30.04
CA THR A 422 17.40 -7.10 29.74
C THR A 422 16.13 -7.80 29.24
N VAL A 423 15.00 -7.59 29.91
CA VAL A 423 13.68 -8.04 29.45
C VAL A 423 13.15 -7.02 28.44
N MET A 424 12.90 -7.46 27.22
CA MET A 424 12.31 -6.62 26.17
C MET A 424 10.88 -7.06 25.89
N PRO A 425 9.93 -6.12 25.78
CA PRO A 425 8.62 -6.43 25.22
C PRO A 425 8.80 -6.93 23.79
N MET A 426 8.06 -7.96 23.40
CA MET A 426 8.06 -8.52 22.05
C MET A 426 6.71 -8.19 21.41
N PRO A 427 6.69 -7.52 20.25
CA PRO A 427 5.44 -7.22 19.58
C PRO A 427 4.79 -8.50 19.04
N ASP A 428 3.53 -8.42 18.64
CA ASP A 428 2.85 -9.51 17.94
C ASP A 428 3.54 -9.81 16.59
N ILE A 429 4.44 -10.81 16.59
CA ILE A 429 5.19 -11.27 15.40
C ILE A 429 4.44 -12.31 14.57
N LYS A 430 3.14 -12.53 14.81
CA LYS A 430 2.35 -13.45 13.99
C LYS A 430 2.32 -12.96 12.55
N ASP A 431 2.49 -13.90 11.61
CA ASP A 431 2.39 -13.60 10.17
C ASP A 431 0.93 -13.29 9.82
N LYS A 432 0.60 -11.99 9.75
CA LYS A 432 -0.72 -11.50 9.33
C LYS A 432 -0.87 -11.49 7.81
N MET A 433 0.22 -11.67 7.06
CA MET A 433 0.18 -11.68 5.60
C MET A 433 -0.63 -12.87 5.08
N PRO A 434 -1.21 -12.76 3.87
CA PRO A 434 -1.84 -13.90 3.21
C PRO A 434 -0.88 -15.08 3.08
N VAL A 435 -1.45 -16.28 3.06
CA VAL A 435 -0.66 -17.51 2.93
C VAL A 435 0.14 -17.49 1.63
N ARG A 436 1.41 -17.87 1.75
CA ARG A 436 2.39 -17.92 0.67
C ARG A 436 3.19 -19.20 0.79
N SER A 437 2.94 -20.15 -0.12
CA SER A 437 3.63 -21.43 -0.14
C SER A 437 4.74 -21.43 -1.20
N PHE A 438 5.80 -22.21 -0.98
CA PHE A 438 6.77 -22.52 -2.02
C PHE A 438 6.07 -23.25 -3.17
N LEU A 439 6.50 -22.94 -4.38
CA LEU A 439 6.18 -23.74 -5.55
C LEU A 439 7.18 -24.89 -5.68
N PRO A 440 6.77 -26.06 -6.21
CA PRO A 440 7.71 -27.15 -6.47
C PRO A 440 8.73 -26.75 -7.55
N ARG A 441 9.96 -27.25 -7.43
CA ARG A 441 11.04 -27.05 -8.41
C ARG A 441 10.60 -27.30 -9.86
N THR A 442 9.70 -28.28 -10.07
CA THR A 442 9.15 -28.61 -11.39
C THR A 442 8.35 -27.47 -12.05
N ILE A 443 7.75 -26.59 -11.27
CA ILE A 443 7.03 -25.41 -11.78
C ILE A 443 7.97 -24.19 -11.80
N VAL A 444 8.69 -23.94 -10.70
CA VAL A 444 9.57 -22.78 -10.53
C VAL A 444 10.61 -22.67 -11.64
N SER A 445 11.23 -23.79 -12.01
CA SER A 445 12.25 -23.84 -13.09
C SER A 445 11.74 -23.40 -14.46
N LYS A 446 10.43 -23.27 -14.64
CA LYS A 446 9.78 -22.83 -15.88
C LYS A 446 9.26 -21.38 -15.80
N LEU A 447 9.40 -20.73 -14.64
CA LEU A 447 9.03 -19.33 -14.46
C LEU A 447 10.27 -18.44 -14.66
N PRO A 448 10.12 -17.26 -15.29
CA PRO A 448 11.23 -16.35 -15.57
C PRO A 448 11.59 -15.52 -14.31
N PHE A 449 12.08 -16.18 -13.27
CA PHE A 449 12.34 -15.59 -11.95
C PHE A 449 13.63 -14.73 -11.94
N SER A 450 13.53 -13.47 -12.36
CA SER A 450 14.60 -12.45 -12.24
C SER A 450 14.05 -11.03 -12.40
N SER A 451 14.70 -10.03 -11.81
CA SER A 451 14.35 -8.61 -12.03
C SER A 451 14.41 -8.22 -13.52
N SER A 452 15.35 -8.79 -14.28
CA SER A 452 15.48 -8.57 -15.73
C SER A 452 14.28 -9.06 -16.55
N LYS A 453 13.46 -9.93 -15.97
CA LYS A 453 12.29 -10.56 -16.57
C LYS A 453 10.97 -10.19 -15.89
N ILE A 454 10.97 -9.11 -15.10
CA ILE A 454 9.78 -8.67 -14.35
C ILE A 454 8.55 -8.48 -15.25
N GLY A 455 8.71 -7.97 -16.47
CA GLY A 455 7.58 -7.81 -17.40
C GLY A 455 6.87 -9.12 -17.75
N GLU A 456 7.63 -10.21 -17.90
CA GLU A 456 7.06 -11.54 -18.15
C GLU A 456 6.35 -12.09 -16.91
N LEU A 457 6.96 -11.92 -15.72
CA LEU A 457 6.35 -12.32 -14.46
C LEU A 457 5.06 -11.56 -14.17
N LYS A 458 5.04 -10.24 -14.39
CA LYS A 458 3.85 -9.40 -14.21
C LYS A 458 2.69 -9.89 -15.08
N ARG A 459 2.97 -10.25 -16.34
CA ARG A 459 1.98 -10.85 -17.23
C ARG A 459 1.47 -12.20 -16.73
N ILE A 460 2.34 -13.04 -16.16
CA ILE A 460 1.94 -14.36 -15.62
C ILE A 460 1.03 -14.21 -14.39
N PHE A 461 1.35 -13.28 -13.50
CA PHE A 461 0.65 -13.08 -12.23
C PHE A 461 -0.37 -11.93 -12.25
N HIS A 462 -0.71 -11.42 -13.43
CA HIS A 462 -1.62 -10.29 -13.65
C HIS A 462 -1.30 -9.07 -12.76
N ALA A 463 -0.02 -8.82 -12.49
CA ALA A 463 0.42 -7.68 -11.70
C ALA A 463 0.40 -6.41 -12.56
N GLY A 464 -0.59 -5.55 -12.31
CA GLY A 464 -0.74 -4.26 -13.00
C GLY A 464 0.40 -3.28 -12.67
N ASP A 465 0.58 -2.30 -13.54
CA ASP A 465 1.59 -1.24 -13.34
C ASP A 465 1.28 -0.39 -12.09
N ASN A 466 2.33 -0.08 -11.34
CA ASN A 466 2.32 0.61 -10.06
C ASN A 466 1.42 -0.07 -9.00
N SER A 467 1.14 -1.37 -9.13
CA SER A 467 0.37 -2.11 -8.13
C SER A 467 1.23 -2.52 -6.93
N THR A 468 0.58 -2.84 -5.81
CA THR A 468 1.19 -3.45 -4.64
C THR A 468 1.78 -4.80 -5.01
N LEU A 469 1.12 -5.58 -5.87
CA LEU A 469 1.65 -6.86 -6.31
C LEU A 469 2.94 -6.67 -7.13
N GLU A 470 2.98 -5.70 -8.05
CA GLU A 470 4.21 -5.35 -8.76
C GLU A 470 5.31 -4.94 -7.78
N THR A 471 5.00 -4.05 -6.84
CA THR A 471 5.97 -3.55 -5.85
C THR A 471 6.52 -4.69 -5.01
N VAL A 472 5.65 -5.58 -4.51
CA VAL A 472 6.05 -6.79 -3.77
C VAL A 472 6.93 -7.70 -4.62
N MET A 473 6.61 -7.90 -5.90
CA MET A 473 7.43 -8.73 -6.80
C MET A 473 8.81 -8.09 -7.05
N LEU A 474 8.86 -6.78 -7.30
CA LEU A 474 10.10 -6.04 -7.52
C LEU A 474 10.97 -6.02 -6.27
N ASP A 475 10.41 -5.71 -5.10
CA ASP A 475 11.15 -5.68 -3.84
C ASP A 475 11.66 -7.07 -3.46
N ALA A 476 10.84 -8.11 -3.66
CA ALA A 476 11.26 -9.49 -3.43
C ALA A 476 12.43 -9.88 -4.33
N LEU A 477 12.37 -9.58 -5.64
CA LEU A 477 13.46 -9.90 -6.57
C LEU A 477 14.71 -9.06 -6.29
N LYS A 478 14.55 -7.76 -6.01
CA LYS A 478 15.65 -6.85 -5.66
C LYS A 478 16.37 -7.31 -4.40
N GLU A 479 15.63 -7.70 -3.36
CA GLU A 479 16.23 -8.24 -2.15
C GLU A 479 16.85 -9.61 -2.43
N CYS A 480 16.21 -10.48 -3.21
CA CYS A 480 16.76 -11.80 -3.54
C CYS A 480 18.07 -11.71 -4.32
N GLU A 481 18.16 -10.79 -5.27
CA GLU A 481 19.31 -10.59 -6.18
C GLU A 481 20.35 -9.57 -5.65
N ARG A 482 20.12 -8.90 -4.52
CA ARG A 482 21.12 -7.97 -3.96
C ARG A 482 22.42 -8.71 -3.65
N ALA A 483 23.52 -7.97 -3.74
CA ALA A 483 24.82 -8.48 -3.30
C ALA A 483 24.76 -8.90 -1.82
N PRO A 484 25.41 -10.03 -1.45
CA PRO A 484 25.53 -10.43 -0.06
C PRO A 484 26.23 -9.35 0.75
N SER A 485 25.79 -9.17 2.00
CA SER A 485 26.50 -8.34 2.97
C SER A 485 27.87 -8.96 3.30
N PRO A 486 28.86 -8.20 3.79
CA PRO A 486 30.13 -8.76 4.21
C PRO A 486 29.94 -9.92 5.21
N GLY A 487 30.38 -11.13 4.84
CA GLY A 487 30.22 -12.35 5.63
C GLY A 487 28.92 -13.14 5.41
N GLU A 488 28.01 -12.66 4.55
CA GLU A 488 26.77 -13.35 4.15
C GLU A 488 27.02 -14.25 2.93
N THR A 489 26.55 -15.50 2.97
CA THR A 489 26.37 -16.31 1.75
C THR A 489 24.91 -16.24 1.35
N LYS A 490 24.61 -15.70 0.17
CA LYS A 490 23.24 -15.51 -0.30
C LYS A 490 22.99 -16.25 -1.60
N ARG A 491 21.84 -16.93 -1.68
CA ARG A 491 21.34 -17.55 -2.90
C ARG A 491 19.86 -17.22 -3.06
N CYS A 492 19.49 -16.81 -4.26
CA CYS A 492 18.10 -16.57 -4.62
C CYS A 492 17.46 -17.90 -5.06
N VAL A 493 16.51 -18.40 -4.28
CA VAL A 493 15.91 -19.73 -4.46
C VAL A 493 14.39 -19.60 -4.56
N GLY A 494 13.77 -20.37 -5.47
CA GLY A 494 12.33 -20.29 -5.73
C GLY A 494 11.53 -21.47 -5.18
N SER A 495 12.20 -22.55 -4.75
CA SER A 495 11.54 -23.75 -4.22
C SER A 495 12.14 -24.19 -2.88
N ALA A 496 11.39 -25.00 -2.13
CA ALA A 496 11.89 -25.58 -0.88
C ALA A 496 13.01 -26.61 -1.12
N GLU A 497 13.01 -27.30 -2.25
CA GLU A 497 14.12 -28.17 -2.64
C GLU A 497 15.40 -27.37 -2.89
N ASP A 498 15.30 -26.21 -3.55
CA ASP A 498 16.46 -25.33 -3.79
C ASP A 498 17.00 -24.69 -2.50
N MET A 499 16.19 -24.60 -1.44
CA MET A 499 16.66 -24.21 -0.10
C MET A 499 17.41 -25.33 0.64
N ILE A 500 17.17 -26.60 0.28
CA ILE A 500 17.84 -27.76 0.89
C ILE A 500 19.24 -27.94 0.29
N ASP A 501 19.40 -27.57 -0.98
CA ASP A 501 20.70 -27.53 -1.69
C ASP A 501 21.63 -26.44 -1.15
#